data_AF-A0A3T0N991-F1
#
_entry.id   AF-A0A3T0N991-F1
#
_cell.length_a   1.000
_cell.length_b   1.000
_cell.length_c   1.000
_cell.angle_alpha   90.00
_cell.angle_beta   90.00
_cell.angle_gamma   90.00
#
_symmetry.space_group_name_H-M   'P 1'
#
loop_
_entity.id
_entity.type
_entity.pdbx_description
1 polymer ?
#
loop_
_entity_poly.entity_id
_entity_poly.type
_entity_poly.pdbx_seq_one_letter_code
_entity_poly.pdbx_strand_id
1 'polypeptide(L)'
;MRSGAILSLEQLRAIPQLSDRSFQRLSPFLAALPGDSALNVNTASKEVLAAFLPHLPPAVLIRLLSTRQRQPFDSSAAFLSAVGIEEDTEETDDPTDSAPQLSPDLFAVSSNWFRAEATTTLGDRKAQRVTIFQRKGLPRRITIAWRRSAWP
;
A
#
# COMPACT_ATOMS: atom_id res chain seq x y z
N MET A 1 0.95 24.77 10.26
CA MET A 1 0.87 23.40 9.70
C MET A 1 0.47 23.51 8.24
N ARG A 2 1.20 22.89 7.30
CA ARG A 2 0.75 22.83 5.90
C ARG A 2 -0.38 21.79 5.82
N SER A 3 -1.62 22.27 5.90
CA SER A 3 -2.81 21.44 5.69
C SER A 3 -2.92 21.13 4.19
N GLY A 4 -2.61 19.90 3.80
CA GLY A 4 -2.66 19.47 2.41
C GLY A 4 -2.26 18.00 2.28
N ALA A 5 -2.81 17.30 1.28
CA ALA A 5 -2.49 15.91 1.01
C ALA A 5 -0.98 15.69 0.83
N ILE A 6 -0.47 14.55 1.31
CA ILE A 6 0.92 14.15 1.09
C ILE A 6 1.02 13.65 -0.35
N LEU A 7 1.77 14.38 -1.18
CA LEU A 7 1.97 14.09 -2.61
C LEU A 7 3.27 13.32 -2.86
N SER A 8 4.18 13.32 -1.88
CA SER A 8 5.45 12.59 -1.94
C SER A 8 5.92 12.17 -0.54
N LEU A 9 6.62 11.04 -0.46
CA LEU A 9 7.19 10.55 0.80
C LEU A 9 8.22 11.49 1.41
N GLU A 10 8.90 12.32 0.60
CA GLU A 10 9.85 13.32 1.10
C GLU A 10 9.19 14.33 2.04
N GLN A 11 7.90 14.60 1.87
CA GLN A 11 7.17 15.49 2.78
C GLN A 11 7.04 14.91 4.19
N LEU A 12 7.15 13.59 4.37
CA LEU A 12 7.15 12.96 5.70
C LEU A 12 8.39 13.35 6.52
N ARG A 13 9.50 13.71 5.89
CA ARG A 13 10.70 14.19 6.59
C ARG A 13 10.47 15.51 7.33
N ALA A 14 9.40 16.24 7.02
CA ALA A 14 9.02 17.45 7.74
C ALA A 14 8.32 17.16 9.08
N ILE A 15 8.01 15.91 9.40
CA ILE A 15 7.40 15.50 10.67
C ILE A 15 8.49 15.56 11.76
N PRO A 16 8.37 16.46 12.78
CA PRO A 16 9.46 16.71 13.73
C PRO A 16 9.94 15.47 14.52
N GLN A 17 9.05 14.49 14.71
CA GLN A 17 9.32 13.28 15.49
C GLN A 17 9.84 12.12 14.63
N LEU A 18 9.91 12.28 13.30
CA LEU A 18 10.37 11.24 12.38
C LEU A 18 11.87 11.42 12.08
N SER A 19 12.72 10.67 12.78
CA SER A 19 14.16 10.67 12.48
C SER A 19 14.46 10.15 11.07
N ASP A 20 15.56 10.60 10.47
CA ASP A 20 16.02 10.10 9.16
C ASP A 20 16.22 8.58 9.16
N ARG A 21 16.74 8.03 10.25
CA ARG A 21 16.92 6.58 10.42
C ARG A 21 15.58 5.86 10.40
N SER A 22 14.58 6.37 11.13
CA SER A 22 13.23 5.81 11.13
C SER A 22 12.58 5.92 9.76
N PHE A 23 12.71 7.08 9.11
CA PHE A 23 12.21 7.30 7.75
C PHE A 23 12.82 6.31 6.76
N GLN A 24 14.14 6.11 6.77
CA GLN A 24 14.81 5.15 5.89
C GLN A 24 14.32 3.71 6.12
N ARG A 25 14.06 3.33 7.37
CA ARG A 25 13.52 2.00 7.71
C ARG A 25 12.08 1.80 7.25
N LEU A 26 11.26 2.84 7.32
CA LEU A 26 9.85 2.79 6.93
C LEU A 26 9.64 2.96 5.42
N SER A 27 10.52 3.72 4.76
CA SER A 27 10.40 4.10 3.34
C SER A 27 10.02 2.94 2.39
N PRO A 28 10.60 1.72 2.51
CA PRO A 28 10.22 0.59 1.64
C PRO A 28 8.76 0.14 1.76
N PHE A 29 8.07 0.49 2.85
CA PHE A 29 6.72 0.05 3.18
C PHE A 29 5.67 1.16 3.04
N LEU A 30 6.08 2.37 2.62
CA LEU A 30 5.21 3.54 2.54
C LEU A 30 4.92 3.92 1.08
N ALA A 31 3.72 4.47 0.87
CA ALA A 31 3.33 5.12 -0.38
C ALA A 31 2.57 6.42 -0.06
N ALA A 32 2.75 7.43 -0.90
CA ALA A 32 2.00 8.68 -0.84
C ALA A 32 0.97 8.69 -1.99
N LEU A 33 -0.25 8.26 -1.68
CA LEU A 33 -1.38 8.16 -2.61
C LEU A 33 -2.59 8.93 -2.04
N PRO A 34 -3.60 9.26 -2.86
CA PRO A 34 -4.86 9.83 -2.35
C PRO A 34 -5.50 8.95 -1.27
N GLY A 35 -6.17 9.59 -0.31
CA GLY A 35 -6.65 8.94 0.92
C GLY A 35 -7.74 7.87 0.72
N ASP A 36 -8.37 7.83 -0.45
CA ASP A 36 -9.32 6.81 -0.88
C ASP A 36 -8.64 5.58 -1.52
N SER A 37 -7.30 5.49 -1.48
CA SER A 37 -6.56 4.35 -2.04
C SER A 37 -6.58 3.15 -1.08
N ALA A 38 -7.17 2.05 -1.53
CA ALA A 38 -7.13 0.76 -0.83
C ALA A 38 -5.80 0.01 -1.00
N LEU A 39 -5.44 -0.81 -0.01
CA LEU A 39 -4.27 -1.66 -0.03
C LEU A 39 -4.46 -2.83 -1.00
N ASN A 40 -3.60 -2.94 -2.02
CA ASN A 40 -3.61 -4.10 -2.91
C ASN A 40 -3.01 -5.33 -2.23
N VAL A 41 -3.86 -6.26 -1.77
CA VAL A 41 -3.47 -7.46 -1.02
C VAL A 41 -2.61 -8.44 -1.83
N ASN A 42 -2.68 -8.37 -3.16
CA ASN A 42 -1.87 -9.21 -4.04
C ASN A 42 -0.43 -8.72 -4.16
N THR A 43 -0.15 -7.45 -3.83
CA THR A 43 1.19 -6.84 -3.96
C THR A 43 1.78 -6.30 -2.66
N ALA A 44 0.96 -6.14 -1.61
CA ALA A 44 1.42 -5.67 -0.30
C ALA A 44 2.55 -6.56 0.26
N SER A 45 3.54 -5.98 0.94
CA SER A 45 4.59 -6.78 1.58
C SER A 45 4.04 -7.56 2.77
N LYS A 46 4.80 -8.56 3.25
CA LYS A 46 4.42 -9.31 4.46
C LYS A 46 4.32 -8.41 5.70
N GLU A 47 5.21 -7.43 5.80
CA GLU A 47 5.28 -6.47 6.91
C GLU A 47 4.06 -5.54 6.89
N VAL A 48 3.67 -5.05 5.71
CA VAL A 48 2.47 -4.23 5.55
C VAL A 48 1.23 -5.04 5.90
N LEU A 49 1.11 -6.27 5.38
CA LEU A 49 -0.04 -7.13 5.71
C LEU A 49 -0.11 -7.46 7.22
N ALA A 50 1.02 -7.78 7.85
CA ALA A 50 1.06 -8.03 9.29
C ALA A 50 0.68 -6.79 10.11
N ALA A 51 1.08 -5.59 9.67
CA ALA A 51 0.72 -4.34 10.32
C ALA A 51 -0.79 -4.02 10.19
N PHE A 52 -1.40 -4.37 9.05
CA PHE A 52 -2.84 -4.22 8.84
C PHE A 52 -3.66 -5.31 9.55
N LEU A 53 -3.07 -6.46 9.87
CA LEU A 53 -3.73 -7.62 10.46
C LEU A 53 -3.04 -8.04 11.77
N PRO A 54 -2.96 -7.17 12.80
CA PRO A 54 -2.11 -7.38 13.97
C PRO A 54 -2.49 -8.60 14.82
N HIS A 55 -3.76 -9.01 14.78
CA HIS A 55 -4.28 -10.15 15.54
C HIS A 55 -4.26 -11.46 14.74
N LEU A 56 -3.83 -11.42 13.46
CA LEU A 56 -3.83 -12.60 12.62
C LEU A 56 -2.72 -13.58 13.05
N PRO A 57 -3.04 -14.86 13.30
CA PRO A 57 -2.02 -15.83 13.65
C PRO A 57 -0.92 -15.94 12.57
N PRO A 58 0.37 -16.02 12.93
CA PRO A 58 1.46 -16.08 11.96
C PRO A 58 1.33 -17.20 10.92
N ALA A 59 0.79 -18.35 11.33
CA ALA A 59 0.53 -19.47 10.43
C ALA A 59 -0.50 -19.12 9.34
N VAL A 60 -1.54 -18.35 9.68
CA VAL A 60 -2.55 -17.89 8.73
C VAL A 60 -1.94 -16.87 7.75
N LEU A 61 -1.12 -15.94 8.24
CA LEU A 61 -0.40 -14.99 7.38
C LEU A 61 0.52 -15.71 6.38
N ILE A 62 1.29 -16.71 6.81
CA ILE A 62 2.14 -17.52 5.93
C ILE A 62 1.30 -18.25 4.87
N ARG A 63 0.15 -18.82 5.26
CA ARG A 63 -0.79 -19.47 4.34
C ARG A 63 -1.35 -18.49 3.31
N LEU A 64 -1.74 -17.28 3.73
CA LEU A 64 -2.21 -16.22 2.83
C LEU A 64 -1.16 -15.85 1.79
N LEU A 65 0.08 -15.61 2.24
CA LEU A 65 1.21 -15.27 1.37
C LEU A 65 1.49 -16.40 0.35
N SER A 66 1.46 -17.65 0.80
CA SER A 66 1.65 -18.83 -0.06
C SER A 66 0.49 -19.06 -1.03
N THR A 67 -0.72 -18.66 -0.65
CA THR A 67 -1.92 -18.76 -1.50
C THR A 67 -1.84 -17.75 -2.62
N ARG A 68 -1.66 -16.46 -2.31
CA ARG A 68 -1.57 -15.40 -3.34
C ARG A 68 -0.39 -15.57 -4.31
N GLN A 69 0.70 -16.21 -3.87
CA GLN A 69 1.85 -16.49 -4.73
C GLN A 69 1.53 -17.53 -5.79
N ARG A 70 0.68 -18.52 -5.47
CA ARG A 70 0.21 -19.54 -6.42
C ARG A 70 -0.94 -19.01 -7.27
N GLN A 71 -1.89 -18.34 -6.64
CA GLN A 71 -3.07 -17.78 -7.28
C GLN A 71 -3.45 -16.48 -6.55
N PRO A 72 -3.29 -15.31 -7.20
CA PRO A 72 -3.75 -14.04 -6.65
C PRO A 72 -5.24 -14.07 -6.31
N PHE A 73 -5.64 -13.34 -5.26
CA PHE A 73 -7.06 -13.16 -4.93
C PHE A 73 -7.77 -12.40 -6.03
N ASP A 74 -8.97 -12.84 -6.38
CA ASP A 74 -9.82 -12.25 -7.42
C ASP A 74 -10.79 -11.18 -6.91
N SER A 75 -11.01 -11.15 -5.59
CA SER A 75 -11.91 -10.22 -4.90
C SER A 75 -11.41 -9.93 -3.47
N SER A 76 -11.81 -8.79 -2.92
CA SER A 76 -11.57 -8.46 -1.51
C SER A 76 -12.28 -9.45 -0.58
N ALA A 77 -13.49 -9.89 -0.94
CA ALA A 77 -14.23 -10.91 -0.21
C ALA A 77 -13.45 -12.23 -0.10
N ALA A 78 -12.89 -12.75 -1.20
CA ALA A 78 -12.08 -13.97 -1.16
C ALA A 78 -10.84 -13.84 -0.27
N PHE A 79 -10.24 -12.65 -0.23
CA PHE A 79 -9.16 -12.36 0.70
C PHE A 79 -9.62 -12.40 2.16
N LEU A 80 -10.73 -11.71 2.50
CA LEU A 80 -11.27 -11.68 3.87
C LEU A 80 -11.67 -13.08 4.37
N SER A 81 -12.34 -13.88 3.54
CA SER A 81 -12.64 -15.28 3.86
C SER A 81 -11.35 -16.09 4.13
N ALA A 82 -10.28 -15.85 3.38
CA ALA A 82 -9.01 -16.56 3.60
C ALA A 82 -8.28 -16.13 4.88
N VAL A 83 -8.50 -14.88 5.32
CA VAL A 83 -8.04 -14.35 6.62
C VAL A 83 -8.84 -15.00 7.77
N GLY A 84 -10.04 -15.50 7.51
CA GLY A 84 -10.95 -16.04 8.52
C GLY A 84 -11.76 -14.93 9.20
N ILE A 85 -11.90 -13.78 8.54
CA ILE A 85 -12.86 -12.75 8.91
C ILE A 85 -14.09 -13.04 8.07
N GLU A 86 -15.03 -13.76 8.65
CA GLU A 86 -16.42 -13.71 8.20
C GLU A 86 -16.97 -12.36 8.67
N GLU A 87 -17.93 -11.75 7.95
CA GLU A 87 -18.63 -10.58 8.48
C GLU A 87 -19.38 -11.01 9.74
N ASP A 88 -18.71 -10.96 10.90
CA ASP A 88 -19.33 -11.22 12.18
C ASP A 88 -20.35 -10.10 12.41
N THR A 89 -21.60 -10.40 12.03
CA THR A 89 -22.82 -9.68 12.42
C THR A 89 -23.12 -9.79 13.92
N GLU A 90 -22.23 -10.38 14.70
CA GLU A 90 -22.43 -10.52 16.14
C GLU A 90 -21.79 -9.33 16.87
N GLU A 91 -22.66 -8.46 17.37
CA GLU A 91 -22.35 -7.43 18.35
C GLU A 91 -21.73 -8.11 19.59
N THR A 92 -20.40 -8.13 19.66
CA THR A 92 -19.70 -8.51 20.89
C THR A 92 -19.94 -7.42 21.94
N ASP A 93 -20.76 -7.71 22.95
CA ASP A 93 -21.16 -6.84 24.07
C ASP A 93 -20.00 -6.40 25.02
N ASP A 94 -18.73 -6.60 24.66
CA ASP A 94 -17.58 -6.16 25.46
C ASP A 94 -16.87 -4.95 24.81
N PRO A 95 -17.08 -3.72 25.32
CA PRO A 95 -16.53 -2.49 24.74
C PRO A 95 -15.01 -2.35 24.93
N THR A 96 -14.37 -3.31 25.59
CA THR A 96 -12.94 -3.26 25.95
C THR A 96 -12.05 -4.17 25.11
N ASP A 97 -12.64 -5.12 24.36
CA ASP A 97 -11.92 -6.13 23.58
C ASP A 97 -12.47 -6.25 22.14
N SER A 98 -12.89 -5.13 21.57
CA SER A 98 -13.20 -5.06 20.14
C SER A 98 -11.90 -5.04 19.35
N ALA A 99 -11.46 -6.20 18.86
CA ALA A 99 -10.47 -6.25 17.80
C ALA A 99 -10.95 -5.30 16.68
N PRO A 100 -10.09 -4.42 16.13
CA PRO A 100 -10.52 -3.45 15.14
C PRO A 100 -11.14 -4.20 13.95
N GLN A 101 -12.46 -4.08 13.80
CA GLN A 101 -13.17 -4.62 12.64
C GLN A 101 -12.56 -3.98 11.40
N LEU A 102 -11.92 -4.82 10.58
CA LEU A 102 -11.25 -4.37 9.38
C LEU A 102 -12.31 -4.05 8.33
N SER A 103 -12.46 -2.77 8.00
CA SER A 103 -13.40 -2.36 6.96
C SER A 103 -12.97 -2.95 5.61
N PRO A 104 -13.86 -3.64 4.87
CA PRO A 104 -13.55 -4.23 3.57
C PRO A 104 -12.98 -3.22 2.56
N ASP A 105 -13.38 -1.96 2.66
CA ASP A 105 -12.95 -0.86 1.79
C ASP A 105 -11.44 -0.53 1.89
N LEU A 106 -10.77 -1.00 2.94
CA LEU A 106 -9.32 -0.85 3.10
C LEU A 106 -8.53 -1.76 2.16
N PHE A 107 -9.16 -2.79 1.59
CA PHE A 107 -8.50 -3.81 0.78
C PHE A 107 -9.00 -3.82 -0.66
N ALA A 108 -8.07 -4.01 -1.58
CA ALA A 108 -8.35 -4.23 -2.98
C ALA A 108 -7.49 -5.36 -3.53
N VAL A 109 -7.89 -5.93 -4.65
CA VAL A 109 -7.12 -6.93 -5.41
C VAL A 109 -6.44 -6.35 -6.65
N SER A 110 -6.63 -5.06 -6.90
CA SER A 110 -6.04 -4.33 -8.02
C SER A 110 -5.63 -2.92 -7.59
N SER A 111 -4.75 -2.30 -8.37
CA SER A 111 -4.32 -0.91 -8.16
C SER A 111 -4.68 -0.02 -9.34
N ASN A 112 -5.01 1.24 -9.06
CA ASN A 112 -5.07 2.31 -10.06
C ASN A 112 -3.79 3.15 -10.09
N TRP A 113 -2.83 2.89 -9.20
CA TRP A 113 -1.59 3.65 -9.06
C TRP A 113 -0.39 2.76 -9.36
N PHE A 114 0.51 3.26 -10.20
CA PHE A 114 1.71 2.54 -10.60
C PHE A 114 2.91 3.47 -10.57
N ARG A 115 4.05 2.97 -10.10
CA ARG A 115 5.33 3.68 -10.12
C ARG A 115 6.23 3.04 -11.16
N ALA A 116 6.79 3.85 -12.04
CA ALA A 116 7.86 3.43 -12.93
C ALA A 116 9.14 4.19 -12.63
N GLU A 117 10.24 3.45 -12.63
CA GLU A 117 11.59 3.97 -12.48
C GLU A 117 12.36 3.70 -13.76
N ALA A 118 12.86 4.74 -14.40
CA ALA A 118 13.71 4.65 -15.57
C ALA A 118 15.10 5.16 -15.21
N THR A 119 16.12 4.38 -15.53
CA THR A 119 17.51 4.79 -15.44
C THR A 119 18.11 4.73 -16.84
N THR A 120 18.81 5.79 -17.24
CA THR A 120 19.50 5.86 -18.53
C THR A 120 20.95 6.27 -18.29
N THR A 121 21.86 5.62 -18.99
CA THR A 121 23.30 5.90 -18.95
C THR A 121 23.76 6.31 -20.34
N LEU A 122 24.48 7.42 -20.44
CA LEU A 122 25.09 7.90 -21.68
C LEU A 122 26.53 8.38 -21.37
N GLY A 123 27.51 7.59 -21.81
CA GLY A 123 28.90 7.75 -21.34
C GLY A 123 28.94 7.65 -19.81
N ASP A 124 29.57 8.64 -19.17
CA ASP A 124 29.67 8.73 -17.71
C ASP A 124 28.45 9.40 -17.04
N ARG A 125 27.45 9.83 -17.83
CA ARG A 125 26.28 10.53 -17.31
C ARG A 125 25.17 9.53 -17.02
N LYS A 126 24.65 9.58 -15.79
CA LYS A 126 23.50 8.78 -15.35
C LYS A 126 22.30 9.68 -15.09
N ALA A 127 21.20 9.40 -15.76
CA ALA A 127 19.92 10.04 -15.54
C ALA A 127 18.94 9.07 -14.88
N GLN A 128 18.13 9.55 -13.95
CA GLN A 128 17.06 8.79 -13.32
C GLN A 128 15.74 9.53 -13.42
N ARG A 129 14.65 8.79 -13.64
CA ARG A 129 13.30 9.34 -13.66
C ARG A 129 12.34 8.42 -12.90
N VAL A 130 11.60 8.99 -11.97
CA VAL A 130 10.48 8.35 -11.31
C VAL A 130 9.20 8.96 -11.85
N THR A 131 8.26 8.13 -12.30
CA THR A 131 6.94 8.55 -12.79
C THR A 131 5.85 7.81 -12.03
N ILE A 132 4.86 8.54 -11.55
CA ILE A 132 3.63 7.97 -10.98
C ILE A 132 2.53 8.07 -12.02
N PHE A 133 1.96 6.92 -12.34
CA PHE A 133 0.83 6.77 -13.24
C PHE A 133 -0.45 6.52 -12.45
N GLN A 134 -1.54 7.09 -12.95
CA GLN A 134 -2.89 6.80 -12.52
C GLN A 134 -3.66 6.17 -13.68
N ARG A 135 -4.31 5.03 -13.42
CA ARG A 135 -5.28 4.39 -14.31
C ARG A 135 -6.68 4.84 -13.91
N LYS A 136 -7.39 5.51 -14.80
CA LYS A 136 -8.75 6.03 -14.53
C LYS A 136 -9.61 6.10 -15.80
N GLY A 137 -10.91 6.28 -15.58
CA GLY A 137 -11.91 6.45 -16.64
C GLY A 137 -12.40 5.16 -17.28
N LEU A 138 -13.42 5.30 -18.12
CA LEU A 138 -13.97 4.27 -18.98
C LEU A 138 -13.99 4.80 -20.44
N PRO A 139 -13.26 4.19 -21.41
CA PRO A 139 -12.31 3.08 -21.22
C PRO A 139 -11.12 3.49 -20.34
N ARG A 140 -10.44 2.50 -19.75
CA ARG A 140 -9.30 2.76 -18.85
C ARG A 140 -8.18 3.45 -19.60
N ARG A 141 -7.81 4.65 -19.14
CA ARG A 141 -6.66 5.43 -19.65
C ARG A 141 -5.58 5.51 -18.59
N ILE A 142 -4.34 5.56 -19.04
CA ILE A 142 -3.17 5.81 -18.20
C ILE A 142 -2.83 7.29 -18.32
N THR A 143 -2.78 7.98 -17.19
CA THR A 143 -2.35 9.39 -17.09
C THR A 143 -1.13 9.50 -16.19
N ILE A 144 -0.24 10.45 -16.48
CA ILE A 144 0.87 10.79 -15.59
C ILE A 144 0.32 11.68 -14.48
N ALA A 145 0.35 11.22 -13.24
CA ALA A 145 -0.03 12.02 -12.08
C ALA A 145 1.09 13.01 -11.72
N TRP A 146 2.33 12.52 -11.66
CA TRP A 146 3.52 13.35 -11.53
C TRP A 146 4.78 12.61 -11.99
N ARG A 147 5.87 13.36 -12.22
CA ARG A 147 7.19 12.81 -12.55
C ARG A 147 8.29 13.64 -11.92
N ARG A 148 9.37 13.00 -11.51
CA ARG A 148 10.61 13.64 -11.02
C ARG A 148 11.79 13.08 -11.80
N SER A 149 12.63 13.96 -12.32
CA SER A 149 13.87 13.57 -13.00
C SER A 149 15.05 14.07 -12.17
N ALA A 150 16.07 13.24 -12.03
CA ALA A 150 17.36 13.60 -11.49
C ALA A 150 18.39 13.43 -12.62
N TRP A 151 19.07 14.52 -12.90
CA TRP A 151 20.16 14.58 -13.88
C TRP A 151 21.47 14.82 -13.10
N PRO A 152 22.61 14.37 -13.64
CA PRO A 152 23.92 14.65 -13.06
C PRO A 152 24.31 16.12 -13.26
#